data_AF-A0A535A8C1-F1
#
_entry.id   AF-A0A535A8C1-F1
#
_cell.length_a   1.000
_cell.length_b   1.000
_cell.length_c   1.000
_cell.angle_alpha   90.00
_cell.angle_beta   90.00
_cell.angle_gamma   90.00
#
_symmetry.space_group_name_H-M   'P 1'
#
loop_
_entity.id
_entity.type
_entity.pdbx_description
1 polymer ?
#
loop_
_entity_poly.entity_id
_entity_poly.type
_entity_poly.pdbx_seq_one_letter_code
_entity_poly.pdbx_strand_id
1 'polypeptide(L)'
;MSRLAAPLRHPALRRARLPVLLIAAIGLLAGCGMIPPEPDTTQAKEVFNLYIAVLVMGAIVFAGVEGFILYSIARYRRRDDRLPTQVHGNNTVEVIWTAIPTVIVMILFVLSMITLSSIDARAANPGVTVEVDAFQWQWTFHYLDGDGNPDNDVSITGTPANPPVMGLPVGEPVHLILRSSDVIHAFFVPHFLVKRDVVPVPEGRAPNDLEFTITAAGTYAGQCAEFCGDLHSRMTFSVQAMSRADYDKWYAAVQSGKPPTPSVAPGGTTVKLTAADISFDVKQLTVPAGQPFHIQLTNKDSLPHNVGIYQGDKELFRGDPVNGVGTIIYDVPALPVGDYTFICDYHPLPAMTGTLTVK
;
A
#
# COMPACT_ATOMS: atom_id res chain seq x y z
N MET A 1 6.75 -17.46 72.27
CA MET A 1 6.55 -16.24 71.44
C MET A 1 7.60 -16.24 70.34
N SER A 2 7.26 -16.81 69.19
CA SER A 2 8.16 -17.05 68.05
C SER A 2 8.29 -15.78 67.21
N ARG A 3 9.53 -15.27 67.05
CA ARG A 3 9.84 -14.17 66.13
C ARG A 3 9.95 -14.74 64.72
N LEU A 4 8.95 -14.44 63.88
CA LEU A 4 9.00 -14.71 62.44
C LEU A 4 10.12 -13.87 61.80
N ALA A 5 11.13 -14.54 61.23
CA ALA A 5 12.16 -13.92 60.42
C ALA A 5 11.56 -13.48 59.07
N ALA A 6 11.81 -12.22 58.68
CA ALA A 6 11.41 -11.69 57.39
C ALA A 6 12.24 -12.37 56.26
N PRO A 7 11.64 -12.68 55.10
CA PRO A 7 12.36 -13.32 54.01
C PRO A 7 13.36 -12.35 53.38
N LEU A 8 14.60 -12.80 53.24
CA LEU A 8 15.69 -12.11 52.53
C LEU A 8 15.28 -11.91 51.06
N ARG A 9 14.98 -10.67 50.68
CA ARG A 9 14.74 -10.30 49.28
C ARG A 9 16.08 -10.23 48.55
N HIS A 10 16.42 -11.26 47.76
CA HIS A 10 17.60 -11.26 46.89
C HIS A 10 17.45 -10.20 45.75
N PRO A 11 18.24 -9.12 45.73
CA PRO A 11 18.07 -8.03 44.75
C PRO A 11 18.71 -8.32 43.39
N ALA A 12 19.40 -9.47 43.24
CA ALA A 12 20.24 -9.76 42.07
C ALA A 12 19.44 -10.24 40.82
N LEU A 13 18.29 -10.89 41.00
CA LEU A 13 17.54 -11.49 39.87
C LEU A 13 16.64 -10.51 39.10
N ARG A 14 16.45 -9.28 39.60
CA ARG A 14 15.64 -8.25 38.93
C ARG A 14 16.39 -7.44 37.87
N ARG A 15 17.73 -7.44 37.88
CA ARG A 15 18.53 -6.59 36.97
C ARG A 15 18.76 -7.18 35.58
N ALA A 16 18.67 -8.50 35.42
CA ALA A 16 18.90 -9.17 34.14
C ALA A 16 17.65 -9.25 33.22
N ARG A 17 16.45 -9.03 33.75
CA ARG A 17 15.19 -9.15 32.98
C ARG A 17 14.80 -7.85 32.25
N LEU A 18 15.30 -6.71 32.71
CA LEU A 18 14.95 -5.40 32.17
C LEU A 18 15.46 -5.15 30.74
N PRO A 19 16.73 -5.48 30.37
CA PRO A 19 17.18 -5.27 29.00
C PRO A 19 16.51 -6.20 27.99
N VAL A 20 16.18 -7.44 28.39
CA VAL A 20 15.45 -8.41 27.55
C VAL A 20 14.01 -7.96 27.30
N LEU A 21 13.33 -7.40 28.32
CA LEU A 21 12.00 -6.83 28.18
C LEU A 21 11.99 -5.54 27.33
N LEU A 22 13.05 -4.73 27.37
CA LEU A 22 13.18 -3.53 26.54
C LEU A 22 13.44 -3.87 25.07
N ILE A 23 14.29 -4.86 24.79
CA ILE A 23 14.53 -5.35 23.41
C ILE A 23 13.27 -6.02 22.86
N ALA A 24 12.54 -6.80 23.66
CA ALA A 24 11.25 -7.35 23.29
C ALA A 24 10.21 -6.24 23.03
N ALA A 25 10.16 -5.19 23.85
CA ALA A 25 9.26 -4.05 23.65
C ALA A 25 9.59 -3.22 22.39
N ILE A 26 10.87 -3.04 22.05
CA ILE A 26 11.29 -2.39 20.80
C ILE A 26 10.93 -3.28 19.58
N GLY A 27 11.10 -4.60 19.69
CA GLY A 27 10.66 -5.55 18.66
C GLY A 27 9.13 -5.62 18.49
N LEU A 28 8.37 -5.41 19.57
CA LEU A 28 6.91 -5.32 19.56
C LEU A 28 6.38 -3.97 19.02
N LEU A 29 7.16 -2.90 19.11
CA LEU A 29 6.85 -1.57 18.55
C LEU A 29 7.20 -1.46 17.05
N ALA A 30 8.03 -2.34 16.51
CA ALA A 30 8.29 -2.49 15.07
C ALA A 30 7.14 -3.24 14.37
N GLY A 31 5.89 -2.86 14.67
CA GLY A 31 4.71 -3.50 14.11
C GLY A 31 4.74 -3.50 12.58
N CYS A 32 4.46 -4.66 11.98
CA CYS A 32 4.19 -4.81 10.55
C CYS A 32 3.08 -3.81 10.16
N GLY A 33 3.44 -2.75 9.43
CA GLY A 33 2.51 -1.71 8.99
C GLY A 33 2.97 -0.27 9.21
N MET A 34 4.11 -0.04 9.87
CA MET A 34 4.69 1.32 9.98
C MET A 34 5.40 1.80 8.71
N ILE A 35 5.60 0.94 7.71
CA ILE A 35 6.29 1.32 6.48
C ILE A 35 5.27 1.24 5.35
N PRO A 36 5.10 2.30 4.55
CA PRO A 36 4.27 2.25 3.35
C PRO A 36 4.71 1.11 2.41
N PRO A 37 3.84 0.64 1.51
CA PRO A 37 4.24 -0.33 0.49
C PRO A 37 5.40 0.19 -0.35
N GLU A 38 6.10 -0.73 -1.04
CA GLU A 38 7.16 -0.35 -1.95
C GLU A 38 6.64 0.62 -3.02
N PRO A 39 7.36 1.74 -3.28
CA PRO A 39 6.88 2.80 -4.15
C PRO A 39 7.05 2.45 -5.64
N ASP A 40 5.94 2.38 -6.37
CA ASP A 40 5.92 1.99 -7.78
C ASP A 40 5.81 3.15 -8.77
N THR A 41 5.66 4.39 -8.30
CA THR A 41 5.72 5.60 -9.14
C THR A 41 6.92 6.49 -8.82
N THR A 42 7.29 7.39 -9.72
CA THR A 42 8.33 8.39 -9.44
C THR A 42 7.95 9.28 -8.27
N GLN A 43 6.69 9.73 -8.21
CA GLN A 43 6.14 10.52 -7.11
C GLN A 43 6.13 9.73 -5.79
N ALA A 44 5.76 8.45 -5.83
CA ALA A 44 5.75 7.59 -4.65
C ALA A 44 7.14 7.50 -4.00
N LYS A 45 8.21 7.43 -4.80
CA LYS A 45 9.59 7.36 -4.29
C LYS A 45 9.96 8.62 -3.51
N GLU A 46 9.54 9.79 -3.97
CA GLU A 46 9.78 11.05 -3.24
C GLU A 46 8.99 11.12 -1.93
N VAL A 47 7.71 10.74 -1.97
CA VAL A 47 6.86 10.65 -0.76
C VAL A 47 7.43 9.65 0.24
N PHE A 48 7.88 8.49 -0.23
CA PHE A 48 8.49 7.45 0.60
C PHE A 48 9.78 7.95 1.27
N ASN A 49 10.67 8.62 0.52
CA ASN A 49 11.91 9.16 1.08
C ASN A 49 11.64 10.23 2.14
N LEU A 50 10.66 11.12 1.91
CA LEU A 50 10.23 12.09 2.91
C LEU A 50 9.65 11.39 4.15
N TYR A 51 8.82 10.37 3.96
CA TYR A 51 8.26 9.57 5.05
C TYR A 51 9.36 8.96 5.92
N ILE A 52 10.36 8.32 5.33
CA ILE A 52 11.49 7.73 6.07
C ILE A 52 12.28 8.80 6.83
N ALA A 53 12.53 9.97 6.22
CA ALA A 53 13.22 11.07 6.89
C ALA A 53 12.44 11.57 8.12
N VAL A 54 11.12 11.76 7.99
CA VAL A 54 10.23 12.16 9.10
C VAL A 54 10.20 11.08 10.18
N LEU A 55 10.09 9.81 9.79
CA LEU A 55 10.05 8.68 10.73
C LEU A 55 11.33 8.61 11.56
N VAL A 56 12.51 8.71 10.92
CA VAL A 56 13.81 8.70 11.63
C VAL A 56 13.93 9.90 12.57
N MET A 57 13.55 11.09 12.12
CA MET A 57 13.58 12.29 12.97
C MET A 57 12.62 12.18 14.16
N GLY A 58 11.41 11.68 13.93
CA GLY A 58 10.42 11.41 14.97
C GLY A 58 10.92 10.37 15.98
N ALA A 59 11.59 9.31 15.50
CA ALA A 59 12.18 8.30 16.37
C ALA A 59 13.29 8.87 17.27
N ILE A 60 14.12 9.81 16.77
CA ILE A 60 15.14 10.50 17.57
C ILE A 60 14.48 11.34 18.68
N VAL A 61 13.45 12.13 18.34
CA VAL A 61 12.71 12.94 19.31
C VAL A 61 12.02 12.04 20.35
N PHE A 62 11.35 10.98 19.89
CA PHE A 62 10.69 10.00 20.74
C PHE A 62 11.68 9.37 21.73
N ALA A 63 12.83 8.86 21.24
CA ALA A 63 13.86 8.26 22.09
C ALA A 63 14.44 9.27 23.10
N GLY A 64 14.60 10.54 22.69
CA GLY A 64 15.03 11.62 23.58
C GLY A 64 14.02 11.86 24.70
N VAL A 65 12.77 12.15 24.36
CA VAL A 65 11.70 12.46 25.33
C VAL A 65 11.43 11.28 26.26
N GLU A 66 11.23 10.09 25.69
CA GLU A 66 10.97 8.87 26.47
C GLU A 66 12.19 8.53 27.35
N GLY A 67 13.40 8.68 26.83
CA GLY A 67 14.64 8.53 27.60
C GLY A 67 14.72 9.47 28.79
N PHE A 68 14.36 10.75 28.62
CA PHE A 68 14.31 11.73 29.71
C PHE A 68 13.25 11.40 30.76
N ILE A 69 12.07 10.93 30.34
CA ILE A 69 11.00 10.51 31.25
C ILE A 69 11.45 9.29 32.05
N LEU A 70 11.94 8.24 31.38
CA LEU A 70 12.42 7.03 32.03
C LEU A 70 13.61 7.30 32.97
N TYR A 71 14.54 8.16 32.55
CA TYR A 71 15.63 8.63 33.41
C TYR A 71 15.07 9.34 34.65
N SER A 72 14.11 10.25 34.50
CA SER A 72 13.52 10.99 35.61
C SER A 72 12.82 10.07 36.60
N ILE A 73 12.03 9.11 36.10
CA ILE A 73 11.36 8.10 36.92
C ILE A 73 12.39 7.25 37.68
N ALA A 74 13.46 6.78 37.02
CA ALA A 74 14.45 5.92 37.64
C ALA A 74 15.34 6.66 38.65
N ARG A 75 15.78 7.88 38.29
CA ARG A 75 16.75 8.68 39.06
C ARG A 75 16.14 9.39 40.25
N TYR A 76 14.91 9.90 40.11
CA TYR A 76 14.23 10.70 41.13
C TYR A 76 13.11 9.93 41.85
N ARG A 77 13.06 8.60 41.70
CA ARG A 77 12.17 7.75 42.49
C ARG A 77 12.35 7.98 43.99
N ARG A 78 11.26 8.26 44.70
CA ARG A 78 11.23 8.45 46.16
C ARG A 78 11.87 7.24 46.90
N ARG A 79 12.75 7.53 47.86
CA ARG A 79 13.40 6.52 48.73
C ARG A 79 13.31 6.87 50.22
N ASP A 80 13.10 8.14 50.52
CA ASP A 80 13.03 8.72 51.86
C ASP A 80 12.06 9.93 51.85
N ASP A 81 11.86 10.54 53.02
CA ASP A 81 10.91 11.65 53.23
C ASP A 81 11.56 13.04 53.11
N ARG A 82 12.80 13.12 52.63
CA ARG A 82 13.45 14.41 52.36
C ARG A 82 12.75 15.12 51.20
N LEU A 83 12.52 16.42 51.35
CA LEU A 83 11.96 17.24 50.29
C LEU A 83 13.00 17.45 49.17
N PRO A 84 12.60 17.42 47.89
CA PRO A 84 13.50 17.75 46.78
C PRO A 84 13.79 19.26 46.74
N THR A 85 14.85 19.64 46.03
CA THR A 85 15.18 21.05 45.76
C THR A 85 14.01 21.74 45.05
N GLN A 86 13.50 22.83 45.62
CA GLN A 86 12.36 23.58 45.10
C GLN A 86 12.82 24.58 44.03
N VAL A 87 12.99 24.10 42.81
CA VAL A 87 13.30 24.90 41.62
C VAL A 87 12.03 25.22 40.85
N HIS A 88 11.87 26.46 40.37
CA HIS A 88 10.66 26.90 39.68
C HIS A 88 10.79 26.89 38.14
N GLY A 89 12.01 26.95 37.61
CA GLY A 89 12.24 27.00 36.16
C GLY A 89 13.66 27.37 35.80
N ASN A 90 13.92 27.47 34.50
CA ASN A 90 15.18 27.94 33.95
C ASN A 90 14.93 28.54 32.56
N ASN A 91 14.94 29.87 32.48
CA ASN A 91 14.68 30.60 31.24
C ASN A 91 15.61 30.19 30.08
N THR A 92 16.87 29.82 30.36
CA THR A 92 17.80 29.36 29.32
C THR A 92 17.35 28.03 28.73
N VAL A 93 16.93 27.09 29.57
CA VAL A 93 16.40 25.80 29.12
C VAL A 93 15.08 26.01 28.36
N GLU A 94 14.24 26.92 28.84
CA GLU A 94 12.97 27.28 28.20
C GLU A 94 13.14 27.82 26.77
N VAL A 95 14.13 28.68 26.56
CA VAL A 95 14.47 29.17 25.22
C VAL A 95 14.97 28.02 24.34
N ILE A 96 15.84 27.15 24.86
CA ILE A 96 16.43 26.03 24.09
C ILE A 96 15.35 25.05 23.63
N TRP A 97 14.47 24.58 24.52
CA TRP A 97 13.44 23.61 24.16
C TRP A 97 12.30 24.20 23.34
N THR A 98 12.23 25.53 23.18
CA THR A 98 11.29 26.20 22.30
C THR A 98 11.91 26.36 20.91
N ALA A 99 13.16 26.83 20.87
CA ALA A 99 13.89 27.04 19.62
C ALA A 99 14.12 25.73 18.84
N ILE A 100 14.50 24.64 19.52
CA ILE A 100 14.81 23.36 18.86
C ILE A 100 13.58 22.81 18.09
N PRO A 101 12.39 22.62 18.70
CA PRO A 101 11.20 22.18 17.97
C PRO A 101 10.79 23.13 16.85
N THR A 102 10.89 24.44 17.06
CA THR A 102 10.61 25.42 15.99
C THR A 102 11.51 25.22 14.79
N VAL A 103 12.83 25.07 14.98
CA VAL A 103 13.78 24.82 13.88
C VAL A 103 13.49 23.48 13.20
N ILE A 104 13.19 22.43 13.96
CA ILE A 104 12.82 21.12 13.42
C ILE A 104 11.61 21.24 12.49
N VAL A 105 10.53 21.90 12.95
CA VAL A 105 9.32 22.09 12.14
C VAL A 105 9.61 22.93 10.90
N MET A 106 10.44 23.97 10.99
CA MET A 106 10.83 24.78 9.82
C MET A 106 11.58 23.96 8.77
N ILE A 107 12.50 23.07 9.18
CA ILE A 107 13.21 22.17 8.26
C ILE A 107 12.22 21.22 7.59
N LEU A 108 11.35 20.57 8.37
CA LEU A 108 10.34 19.65 7.84
C LEU A 108 9.39 20.35 6.87
N PHE A 109 8.98 21.58 7.18
CA PHE A 109 8.14 22.39 6.28
C PHE A 109 8.81 22.61 4.92
N VAL A 110 10.09 23.01 4.89
CA VAL A 110 10.81 23.23 3.63
C VAL A 110 10.95 21.94 2.83
N LEU A 111 11.31 20.83 3.47
CA LEU A 111 11.41 19.53 2.81
C LEU A 111 10.06 19.06 2.24
N SER A 112 8.98 19.25 2.99
CA SER A 112 7.62 18.95 2.55
C SER A 112 7.19 19.81 1.38
N MET A 113 7.50 21.12 1.38
CA MET A 113 7.16 22.03 0.28
C MET A 113 7.90 21.68 -1.01
N ILE A 114 9.19 21.31 -0.93
CA ILE A 114 9.97 20.87 -2.09
C ILE A 114 9.37 19.59 -2.68
N THR A 115 9.08 18.62 -1.82
CA THR A 115 8.47 17.34 -2.23
C THR A 115 7.10 17.57 -2.84
N LEU A 116 6.25 18.38 -2.21
CA LEU A 116 4.91 18.72 -2.71
C LEU A 116 4.99 19.38 -4.09
N SER A 117 5.88 20.35 -4.27
CA SER A 117 6.07 21.03 -5.56
C SER A 117 6.55 20.09 -6.67
N SER A 118 7.31 19.06 -6.32
CA SER A 118 7.81 18.07 -7.28
C SER A 118 6.71 17.09 -7.69
N ILE A 119 5.96 16.55 -6.73
CA ILE A 119 4.87 15.60 -7.03
C ILE A 119 3.64 16.26 -7.67
N ASP A 120 3.42 17.57 -7.45
CA ASP A 120 2.38 18.35 -8.12
C ASP A 120 2.82 18.93 -9.47
N ALA A 121 4.07 18.71 -9.89
CA ALA A 121 4.49 19.09 -11.24
C ALA A 121 3.66 18.33 -12.29
N ARG A 122 3.43 18.97 -13.44
CA ARG A 122 2.67 18.41 -14.56
C ARG A 122 3.52 18.39 -15.81
N ALA A 123 3.46 17.28 -16.54
CA ALA A 123 4.04 17.17 -17.86
C ALA A 123 3.25 18.03 -18.84
N ALA A 124 3.95 18.73 -19.74
CA ALA A 124 3.29 19.52 -20.78
C ALA A 124 2.50 18.64 -21.76
N ASN A 125 2.95 17.40 -21.98
CA ASN A 125 2.33 16.40 -22.84
C ASN A 125 2.34 15.05 -22.11
N PRO A 126 1.28 14.70 -21.36
CA PRO A 126 1.17 13.37 -20.76
C PRO A 126 1.05 12.29 -21.85
N GLY A 127 1.55 11.09 -21.57
CA GLY A 127 1.48 9.96 -22.49
C GLY A 127 0.07 9.36 -22.61
N VAL A 128 -0.74 9.47 -21.55
CA VAL A 128 -2.15 9.08 -21.51
C VAL A 128 -2.91 10.03 -20.58
N THR A 129 -4.11 10.43 -21.00
CA THR A 129 -5.07 11.16 -20.15
C THR A 129 -6.31 10.32 -19.94
N VAL A 130 -6.70 10.13 -18.68
CA VAL A 130 -7.92 9.40 -18.31
C VAL A 130 -8.78 10.30 -17.44
N GLU A 131 -10.04 10.50 -17.83
CA GLU A 131 -11.04 11.05 -16.93
C GLU A 131 -11.61 9.93 -16.06
N VAL A 132 -11.49 10.09 -14.76
CA VAL A 132 -12.01 9.19 -13.74
C VAL A 132 -13.31 9.80 -13.23
N ASP A 133 -14.43 9.14 -13.50
CA ASP A 133 -15.72 9.47 -12.92
C ASP A 133 -16.01 8.54 -11.73
N ALA A 134 -16.16 9.13 -10.55
CA ALA A 134 -16.51 8.46 -9.31
C ALA A 134 -18.01 8.64 -9.03
N PHE A 135 -18.72 7.55 -8.84
CA PHE A 135 -20.16 7.57 -8.53
C PHE A 135 -20.51 6.49 -7.50
N GLN A 136 -21.68 6.59 -6.88
CA GLN A 136 -22.16 5.65 -5.89
C GLN A 136 -22.53 4.32 -6.57
N TRP A 137 -21.80 3.22 -6.37
CA TRP A 137 -20.55 3.06 -5.60
C TRP A 137 -19.49 2.32 -6.43
N GLN A 138 -19.14 2.89 -7.58
CA GLN A 138 -18.19 2.37 -8.58
C GLN A 138 -17.51 3.49 -9.37
N TRP A 139 -16.57 3.10 -10.22
CA TRP A 139 -15.75 3.99 -11.03
C TRP A 139 -16.05 3.80 -12.52
N THR A 140 -15.97 4.88 -13.29
CA THR A 140 -15.82 4.81 -14.74
C THR A 140 -14.49 5.43 -15.14
N PHE A 141 -13.76 4.75 -16.02
CA PHE A 141 -12.53 5.26 -16.61
C PHE A 141 -12.76 5.61 -18.08
N HIS A 142 -12.72 6.89 -18.39
CA HIS A 142 -12.87 7.44 -19.74
C HIS A 142 -11.47 7.75 -20.31
N TYR A 143 -11.06 7.04 -21.35
CA TYR A 143 -9.79 7.29 -22.03
C TYR A 143 -9.99 8.35 -23.10
N LEU A 144 -9.35 9.49 -22.91
CA LEU A 144 -9.42 10.62 -23.84
C LEU A 144 -8.28 10.48 -24.84
N ASP A 145 -8.58 10.29 -26.12
CA ASP A 145 -7.53 10.03 -27.13
C ASP A 145 -6.73 11.30 -27.52
N GLY A 146 -7.18 12.47 -27.06
CA GLY A 146 -6.56 13.77 -27.29
C GLY A 146 -6.74 14.34 -28.70
N ASP A 147 -7.41 13.63 -29.62
CA ASP A 147 -7.71 14.09 -30.98
C ASP A 147 -9.01 14.91 -31.07
N GLY A 148 -9.81 14.90 -29.99
CA GLY A 148 -11.05 15.65 -29.86
C GLY A 148 -12.26 15.00 -30.52
N ASN A 149 -12.14 13.74 -30.94
CA ASN A 149 -13.20 12.91 -31.50
C ASN A 149 -13.80 11.98 -30.43
N PRO A 150 -15.03 12.25 -29.97
CA PRO A 150 -15.70 11.42 -28.96
C PRO A 150 -15.94 9.97 -29.42
N ASP A 151 -15.90 9.69 -30.72
CA ASP A 151 -16.10 8.33 -31.25
C ASP A 151 -14.92 7.39 -30.93
N ASN A 152 -13.76 7.94 -30.58
CA ASN A 152 -12.58 7.17 -30.21
C ASN A 152 -12.45 6.96 -28.69
N ASP A 153 -13.19 7.74 -27.89
CA ASP A 153 -13.17 7.65 -26.43
C ASP A 153 -13.76 6.32 -25.98
N VAL A 154 -13.05 5.61 -25.09
CA VAL A 154 -13.56 4.37 -24.50
C VAL A 154 -13.79 4.55 -23.02
N SER A 155 -14.89 3.99 -22.54
CA SER A 155 -15.28 4.03 -21.14
C SER A 155 -15.33 2.62 -20.57
N ILE A 156 -14.66 2.41 -19.43
CA ILE A 156 -14.73 1.16 -18.66
C ILE A 156 -15.45 1.46 -17.35
N THR A 157 -16.68 0.98 -17.22
CA THR A 157 -17.51 1.18 -16.03
C THR A 157 -17.53 -0.06 -15.16
N GLY A 158 -17.26 0.14 -13.87
CA GLY A 158 -17.34 -0.89 -12.84
C GLY A 158 -18.77 -1.21 -12.41
N THR A 159 -18.94 -2.39 -11.84
CA THR A 159 -20.15 -2.78 -11.10
C THR A 159 -19.72 -3.32 -9.73
N PRO A 160 -20.60 -3.32 -8.71
CA PRO A 160 -20.25 -3.88 -7.39
C PRO A 160 -19.81 -5.36 -7.43
N ALA A 161 -20.21 -6.11 -8.46
CA ALA A 161 -19.79 -7.49 -8.67
C ALA A 161 -18.51 -7.61 -9.50
N ASN A 162 -18.26 -6.66 -10.40
CA ASN A 162 -17.10 -6.63 -11.29
C ASN A 162 -16.45 -5.24 -11.24
N PRO A 163 -15.48 -5.01 -10.35
CA PRO A 163 -14.70 -3.77 -10.30
C PRO A 163 -14.02 -3.49 -11.65
N PRO A 164 -13.84 -2.22 -12.04
CA PRO A 164 -13.24 -1.86 -13.31
C PRO A 164 -11.71 -2.01 -13.29
N VAL A 165 -11.14 -2.27 -14.46
CA VAL A 165 -9.68 -2.36 -14.69
C VAL A 165 -9.25 -1.16 -15.53
N MET A 166 -8.33 -0.34 -15.00
CA MET A 166 -7.71 0.78 -15.70
C MET A 166 -6.35 0.35 -16.28
N GLY A 167 -6.25 0.19 -17.59
CA GLY A 167 -4.97 -0.07 -18.25
C GLY A 167 -4.16 1.20 -18.38
N LEU A 168 -2.88 1.19 -18.00
CA LEU A 168 -1.98 2.33 -18.11
C LEU A 168 -0.59 1.88 -18.59
N PRO A 169 0.14 2.72 -19.33
CA PRO A 169 1.52 2.40 -19.69
C PRO A 169 2.51 2.75 -18.58
N VAL A 170 3.62 2.01 -18.54
CA VAL A 170 4.77 2.29 -17.66
C VAL A 170 5.77 3.23 -18.35
N GLY A 171 6.50 4.00 -17.54
CA GLY A 171 7.63 4.81 -18.00
C GLY A 171 7.28 6.17 -18.59
N GLU A 172 6.02 6.57 -18.56
CA GLU A 172 5.57 7.87 -19.06
C GLU A 172 4.52 8.53 -18.14
N PRO A 173 4.33 9.86 -18.22
CA PRO A 173 3.36 10.56 -17.38
C PRO A 173 1.91 10.18 -17.75
N VAL A 174 1.13 9.78 -16.75
CA VAL A 174 -0.31 9.56 -16.84
C VAL A 174 -1.02 10.69 -16.12
N HIS A 175 -1.92 11.38 -16.81
CA HIS A 175 -2.74 12.44 -16.24
C HIS A 175 -4.16 11.95 -15.99
N LEU A 176 -4.61 12.07 -14.74
CA LEU A 176 -5.98 11.75 -14.33
C LEU A 176 -6.77 13.03 -14.07
N ILE A 177 -7.92 13.15 -14.70
CA ILE A 177 -8.92 14.19 -14.44
C ILE A 177 -9.99 13.57 -13.54
N LEU A 178 -10.23 14.12 -12.35
CA LEU A 178 -11.02 13.44 -11.31
C LEU A 178 -12.37 14.11 -11.11
N ARG A 179 -13.43 13.51 -11.65
CA ARG A 179 -14.82 13.97 -11.52
C ARG A 179 -15.61 13.08 -10.57
N SER A 180 -16.49 13.70 -9.80
CA SER A 180 -17.52 12.97 -9.05
C SER A 180 -18.89 13.37 -9.54
N SER A 181 -19.74 12.37 -9.75
CA SER A 181 -21.13 12.53 -10.16
C SER A 181 -22.10 12.70 -8.98
N ASP A 182 -21.65 12.53 -7.73
CA ASP A 182 -22.52 12.57 -6.55
C ASP A 182 -21.88 13.15 -5.27
N VAL A 183 -21.15 12.34 -4.51
CA VAL A 183 -20.55 12.67 -3.21
C VAL A 183 -19.03 12.72 -3.33
N ILE A 184 -18.35 13.13 -2.27
CA ILE A 184 -16.89 13.09 -2.26
C ILE A 184 -16.43 11.63 -2.22
N HIS A 185 -15.46 11.31 -3.07
CA HIS A 185 -14.68 10.07 -3.06
C HIS A 185 -13.19 10.42 -2.97
N ALA A 186 -12.30 9.43 -2.99
CA ALA A 186 -10.87 9.69 -3.21
C ALA A 186 -10.24 8.57 -4.02
N PHE A 187 -9.56 8.95 -5.09
CA PHE A 187 -8.80 8.02 -5.91
C PHE A 187 -7.49 7.70 -5.21
N PHE A 188 -7.28 6.42 -4.89
CA PHE A 188 -6.06 5.99 -4.21
C PHE A 188 -5.60 4.59 -4.66
N VAL A 189 -4.36 4.53 -5.10
CA VAL A 189 -3.61 3.29 -5.33
C VAL A 189 -2.48 3.26 -4.30
N PRO A 190 -2.49 2.37 -3.29
CA PRO A 190 -1.53 2.41 -2.19
C PRO A 190 -0.06 2.42 -2.62
N HIS A 191 0.32 1.64 -3.63
CA HIS A 191 1.67 1.60 -4.19
C HIS A 191 2.14 2.92 -4.82
N PHE A 192 1.21 3.81 -5.14
CA PHE A 192 1.52 5.11 -5.74
C PHE A 192 1.73 6.19 -4.68
N LEU A 193 1.41 5.91 -3.40
CA LEU A 193 1.58 6.77 -2.22
C LEU A 193 1.03 8.20 -2.34
N VAL A 194 0.22 8.45 -3.35
CA VAL A 194 -0.49 9.71 -3.57
C VAL A 194 -1.97 9.39 -3.72
N LYS A 195 -2.79 10.14 -2.97
CA LYS A 195 -4.24 10.13 -3.12
C LYS A 195 -4.70 11.52 -3.54
N ARG A 196 -5.82 11.58 -4.24
CA ARG A 196 -6.50 12.85 -4.50
C ARG A 196 -8.00 12.64 -4.37
N ASP A 197 -8.62 13.51 -3.59
CA ASP A 197 -10.05 13.47 -3.36
C ASP A 197 -10.77 13.86 -4.67
N VAL A 198 -11.81 13.11 -4.99
CA VAL A 198 -12.66 13.30 -6.16
C VAL A 198 -13.93 13.99 -5.69
N VAL A 199 -14.03 15.29 -5.98
CA VAL A 199 -15.02 16.17 -5.35
C VAL A 199 -16.05 16.59 -6.40
N PRO A 200 -17.36 16.55 -6.08
CA PRO A 200 -18.38 17.17 -6.92
C PRO A 200 -18.12 18.67 -7.03
N VAL A 201 -17.90 19.16 -8.25
CA VAL A 201 -17.65 20.58 -8.51
C VAL A 201 -18.80 21.17 -9.33
N PRO A 202 -19.21 22.42 -9.07
CA PRO A 202 -20.18 23.11 -9.91
C PRO A 202 -19.72 23.16 -11.37
N GLU A 203 -20.66 23.19 -12.30
CA GLU A 203 -20.36 23.39 -13.72
C GLU A 203 -19.47 24.62 -13.94
N GLY A 204 -18.46 24.46 -14.80
CA GLY A 204 -17.48 25.51 -15.12
C GLY A 204 -16.29 25.62 -14.15
N ARG A 205 -16.27 24.87 -13.04
CA ARG A 205 -15.07 24.75 -12.20
C ARG A 205 -14.26 23.52 -12.61
N ALA A 206 -12.94 23.69 -12.70
CA ALA A 206 -12.04 22.57 -13.01
C ALA A 206 -12.13 21.51 -11.89
N PRO A 207 -12.24 20.22 -12.24
CA PRO A 207 -12.11 19.13 -11.28
C PRO A 207 -10.69 19.08 -10.69
N ASN A 208 -10.52 18.29 -9.64
CA ASN A 208 -9.18 17.93 -9.19
C ASN A 208 -8.49 17.08 -10.27
N ASP A 209 -7.15 17.11 -10.27
CA ASP A 209 -6.34 16.28 -11.13
C ASP A 209 -5.22 15.59 -10.35
N LEU A 210 -4.65 14.57 -10.95
CA LEU A 210 -3.52 13.82 -10.41
C LEU A 210 -2.64 13.35 -11.56
N GLU A 211 -1.33 13.55 -11.46
CA GLU A 211 -0.37 13.03 -12.43
C GLU A 211 0.64 12.13 -11.73
N PHE A 212 0.97 11.01 -12.37
CA PHE A 212 2.04 10.12 -11.91
C PHE A 212 2.71 9.38 -13.06
N THR A 213 3.91 8.86 -12.81
CA THR A 213 4.62 7.97 -13.74
C THR A 213 4.87 6.62 -13.09
N ILE A 214 4.25 5.57 -13.61
CA ILE A 214 4.42 4.20 -13.12
C ILE A 214 5.79 3.67 -13.57
N THR A 215 6.55 3.08 -12.66
CA THR A 215 7.93 2.65 -12.89
C THR A 215 8.11 1.13 -13.01
N ALA A 216 7.11 0.35 -12.63
CA ALA A 216 7.10 -1.11 -12.77
C ALA A 216 5.80 -1.57 -13.43
N ALA A 217 5.88 -2.59 -14.28
CA ALA A 217 4.70 -3.23 -14.85
C ALA A 217 4.10 -4.19 -13.81
N GLY A 218 2.78 -4.39 -13.87
CA GLY A 218 2.05 -5.25 -12.95
C GLY A 218 0.61 -4.81 -12.77
N THR A 219 -0.10 -5.51 -11.89
CA THR A 219 -1.46 -5.14 -11.47
C THR A 219 -1.40 -4.50 -10.09
N TYR A 220 -2.04 -3.33 -9.93
CA TYR A 220 -2.12 -2.61 -8.65
C TYR A 220 -3.56 -2.46 -8.19
N ALA A 221 -3.85 -2.86 -6.95
CA ALA A 221 -5.14 -2.62 -6.34
C ALA A 221 -5.40 -1.13 -6.08
N GLY A 222 -6.59 -0.66 -6.48
CA GLY A 222 -7.09 0.68 -6.22
C GLY A 222 -8.34 0.66 -5.35
N GLN A 223 -8.53 1.71 -4.55
CA GLN A 223 -9.63 1.81 -3.61
C GLN A 223 -10.10 3.25 -3.43
N CYS A 224 -11.37 3.40 -3.02
CA CYS A 224 -11.86 4.66 -2.49
C CYS A 224 -11.26 4.93 -1.10
N ALA A 225 -10.70 6.13 -0.90
CA ALA A 225 -10.06 6.53 0.35
C ALA A 225 -10.77 7.68 1.09
N GLU A 226 -12.02 8.00 0.71
CA GLU A 226 -12.88 8.98 1.38
C GLU A 226 -14.28 8.40 1.56
N PHE A 227 -14.87 8.55 2.75
CA PHE A 227 -16.11 7.86 3.09
C PHE A 227 -17.28 8.34 2.21
N CYS A 228 -17.81 7.44 1.36
CA CYS A 228 -18.81 7.77 0.34
C CYS A 228 -20.18 7.07 0.51
N GLY A 229 -20.39 6.39 1.65
CA GLY A 229 -21.65 5.74 2.02
C GLY A 229 -21.54 4.23 2.22
N ASP A 230 -22.68 3.53 2.12
CA ASP A 230 -22.83 2.14 2.60
C ASP A 230 -21.90 1.13 1.92
N LEU A 231 -21.62 1.28 0.62
CA LEU A 231 -20.69 0.40 -0.10
C LEU A 231 -19.29 1.00 -0.30
N HIS A 232 -18.88 1.96 0.55
CA HIS A 232 -17.56 2.60 0.49
C HIS A 232 -16.41 1.58 0.39
N SER A 233 -16.42 0.54 1.23
CA SER A 233 -15.37 -0.50 1.24
C SER A 233 -15.37 -1.41 0.01
N ARG A 234 -16.43 -1.38 -0.82
CA ARG A 234 -16.51 -2.17 -2.07
C ARG A 234 -16.17 -1.35 -3.31
N MET A 235 -15.88 -0.07 -3.13
CA MET A 235 -15.58 0.86 -4.22
C MET A 235 -14.11 0.73 -4.65
N THR A 236 -13.78 -0.47 -5.13
CA THR A 236 -12.44 -0.89 -5.56
C THR A 236 -12.29 -0.82 -7.08
N PHE A 237 -11.06 -0.82 -7.55
CA PHE A 237 -10.68 -0.93 -8.95
C PHE A 237 -9.28 -1.55 -9.03
N SER A 238 -8.78 -1.81 -10.23
CA SER A 238 -7.38 -2.20 -10.43
C SER A 238 -6.73 -1.40 -11.53
N VAL A 239 -5.42 -1.22 -11.44
CA VAL A 239 -4.60 -0.61 -12.48
C VAL A 239 -3.73 -1.70 -13.11
N GLN A 240 -3.89 -1.94 -14.40
CA GLN A 240 -3.00 -2.80 -15.17
C GLN A 240 -1.91 -1.94 -15.81
N ALA A 241 -0.73 -1.91 -15.20
CA ALA A 241 0.44 -1.22 -15.72
C ALA A 241 1.21 -2.12 -16.69
N MET A 242 1.41 -1.68 -17.93
CA MET A 242 2.01 -2.49 -18.98
C MET A 242 2.98 -1.70 -19.86
N SER A 243 3.73 -2.39 -20.71
CA SER A 243 4.56 -1.71 -21.71
C SER A 243 3.69 -0.88 -22.66
N ARG A 244 4.22 0.20 -23.25
CA ARG A 244 3.47 1.00 -24.24
C ARG A 244 2.90 0.13 -25.37
N ALA A 245 3.70 -0.79 -25.90
CA ALA A 245 3.25 -1.68 -26.98
C ALA A 245 2.12 -2.63 -26.56
N ASP A 246 2.06 -3.04 -25.29
CA ASP A 246 0.97 -3.87 -24.78
C ASP A 246 -0.24 -3.02 -24.41
N TYR A 247 -0.04 -1.79 -23.94
CA TYR A 247 -1.10 -0.81 -23.74
C TYR A 247 -1.84 -0.53 -25.04
N ASP A 248 -1.12 -0.30 -26.15
CA ASP A 248 -1.74 -0.02 -27.45
C ASP A 248 -2.60 -1.21 -27.92
N LYS A 249 -2.13 -2.46 -27.71
CA LYS A 249 -2.91 -3.67 -28.00
C LYS A 249 -4.13 -3.81 -27.10
N TRP A 250 -3.95 -3.55 -25.80
CA TRP A 250 -5.01 -3.62 -24.81
C TRP A 250 -6.10 -2.59 -25.10
N TYR A 251 -5.70 -1.36 -25.41
CA TYR A 251 -6.59 -0.24 -25.74
C TYR A 251 -7.38 -0.52 -27.02
N ALA A 252 -6.72 -1.02 -28.08
CA ALA A 252 -7.42 -1.45 -29.30
C ALA A 252 -8.42 -2.60 -29.05
N ALA A 253 -8.11 -3.52 -28.15
CA ALA A 253 -9.04 -4.59 -27.77
C ALA A 253 -10.27 -4.03 -27.02
N VAL A 254 -10.05 -3.09 -26.11
CA VAL A 254 -11.09 -2.37 -25.37
C VAL A 254 -11.98 -1.55 -26.31
N GLN A 255 -11.41 -0.85 -27.30
CA GLN A 255 -12.15 -0.18 -28.38
C GLN A 255 -13.04 -1.16 -29.17
N SER A 256 -12.58 -2.38 -29.39
CA SER A 256 -13.35 -3.42 -30.09
C SER A 256 -14.44 -4.10 -29.24
N GLY A 257 -14.69 -3.63 -28.00
CA GLY A 257 -15.68 -4.18 -27.09
C GLY A 257 -15.27 -5.52 -26.46
N LYS A 258 -14.00 -5.90 -26.55
CA LYS A 258 -13.49 -7.08 -25.82
C LYS A 258 -13.24 -6.70 -24.36
N PRO A 259 -13.56 -7.59 -23.40
CA PRO A 259 -13.24 -7.34 -22.01
C PRO A 259 -11.74 -7.05 -21.85
N PRO A 260 -11.35 -6.03 -21.06
CA PRO A 260 -9.95 -5.78 -20.75
C PRO A 260 -9.40 -7.02 -20.07
N THR A 261 -8.64 -7.82 -20.80
CA THR A 261 -7.90 -8.93 -20.22
C THR A 261 -6.65 -8.31 -19.58
N PRO A 262 -6.33 -8.58 -18.31
CA PRO A 262 -5.08 -8.14 -17.71
C PRO A 262 -3.92 -8.50 -18.65
N SER A 263 -3.22 -7.49 -19.17
CA SER A 263 -2.11 -7.72 -20.09
C SER A 263 -0.88 -8.13 -19.28
N VAL A 264 -0.50 -9.37 -19.52
CA VAL A 264 0.71 -10.07 -19.09
C VAL A 264 1.98 -9.28 -19.42
N ALA A 265 2.95 -9.17 -18.49
CA ALA A 265 4.29 -8.72 -18.86
C ALA A 265 4.93 -9.70 -19.87
N PRO A 266 5.46 -9.24 -21.01
CA PRO A 266 5.91 -10.13 -22.08
C PRO A 266 7.06 -11.03 -21.61
N GLY A 267 6.86 -12.36 -21.69
CA GLY A 267 7.94 -13.36 -21.60
C GLY A 267 7.76 -14.52 -20.61
N GLY A 268 6.76 -14.50 -19.74
CA GLY A 268 6.54 -15.57 -18.74
C GLY A 268 5.56 -16.65 -19.20
N THR A 269 5.75 -17.89 -18.73
CA THR A 269 4.76 -18.97 -18.93
C THR A 269 3.51 -18.65 -18.11
N THR A 270 2.32 -18.63 -18.73
CA THR A 270 1.06 -18.46 -18.00
C THR A 270 0.45 -19.81 -17.64
N VAL A 271 0.29 -20.06 -16.34
CA VAL A 271 -0.53 -21.17 -15.82
C VAL A 271 -1.90 -20.66 -15.41
N LYS A 272 -2.92 -21.50 -15.60
CA LYS A 272 -4.31 -21.15 -15.29
C LYS A 272 -4.74 -21.87 -14.01
N LEU A 273 -5.47 -21.16 -13.16
CA LEU A 273 -6.02 -21.65 -11.91
C LEU A 273 -7.43 -21.11 -11.77
N THR A 274 -8.40 -21.97 -11.45
CA THR A 274 -9.78 -21.56 -11.20
C THR A 274 -10.13 -21.81 -9.75
N ALA A 275 -10.66 -20.80 -9.06
CA ALA A 275 -11.31 -20.93 -7.77
C ALA A 275 -12.82 -21.05 -7.96
N ALA A 276 -13.41 -22.13 -7.44
CA ALA A 276 -14.85 -22.36 -7.39
C ALA A 276 -15.23 -23.23 -6.19
N ASP A 277 -16.33 -22.89 -5.52
CA ASP A 277 -16.85 -23.53 -4.32
C ASP A 277 -15.79 -23.72 -3.21
N ILE A 278 -14.95 -22.71 -2.99
CA ILE A 278 -13.83 -22.77 -2.04
C ILE A 278 -12.89 -23.95 -2.36
N SER A 279 -12.69 -24.25 -3.65
CA SER A 279 -11.66 -25.17 -4.14
C SER A 279 -10.92 -24.61 -5.35
N PHE A 280 -9.62 -24.90 -5.43
CA PHE A 280 -8.89 -24.80 -6.69
C PHE A 280 -9.20 -26.00 -7.59
N ASP A 281 -9.35 -25.75 -8.89
CA ASP A 281 -9.59 -26.76 -9.93
C ASP A 281 -8.38 -27.68 -10.15
N VAL A 282 -7.17 -27.16 -9.96
CA VAL A 282 -5.92 -27.91 -10.04
C VAL A 282 -5.16 -27.90 -8.72
N LYS A 283 -4.48 -29.03 -8.44
CA LYS A 283 -3.67 -29.22 -7.22
C LYS A 283 -2.18 -29.19 -7.46
N GLN A 284 -1.77 -29.19 -8.73
CA GLN A 284 -0.38 -29.14 -9.14
C GLN A 284 -0.23 -28.16 -10.28
N LEU A 285 0.71 -27.24 -10.13
CA LEU A 285 1.14 -26.31 -11.17
C LEU A 285 2.62 -26.58 -11.47
N THR A 286 3.01 -26.38 -12.72
CA THR A 286 4.41 -26.55 -13.15
C THR A 286 4.82 -25.35 -13.98
N VAL A 287 5.95 -24.75 -13.63
CA VAL A 287 6.49 -23.56 -14.28
C VAL A 287 8.00 -23.67 -14.50
N PRO A 288 8.58 -22.98 -15.50
CA PRO A 288 10.01 -23.00 -15.74
C PRO A 288 10.81 -22.37 -14.60
N ALA A 289 11.95 -22.97 -14.27
CA ALA A 289 12.86 -22.38 -13.29
C ALA A 289 13.60 -21.14 -13.80
N GLY A 290 13.84 -20.19 -12.89
CA GLY A 290 14.71 -19.04 -13.16
C GLY A 290 14.12 -17.99 -14.11
N GLN A 291 12.84 -18.07 -14.46
CA GLN A 291 12.13 -17.04 -15.23
C GLN A 291 10.87 -16.59 -14.50
N PRO A 292 10.50 -15.29 -14.59
CA PRO A 292 9.18 -14.83 -14.18
C PRO A 292 8.09 -15.60 -14.93
N PHE A 293 6.97 -15.84 -14.26
CA PHE A 293 5.84 -16.57 -14.84
C PHE A 293 4.54 -15.96 -14.33
N HIS A 294 3.44 -16.38 -14.95
CA HIS A 294 2.13 -15.79 -14.71
C HIS A 294 1.16 -16.81 -14.15
N ILE A 295 0.38 -16.44 -13.14
CA ILE A 295 -0.76 -17.23 -12.69
C ILE A 295 -2.03 -16.47 -13.05
N GLN A 296 -2.78 -16.96 -14.03
CA GLN A 296 -4.11 -16.47 -14.33
C GLN A 296 -5.11 -17.14 -13.38
N LEU A 297 -5.52 -16.42 -12.34
CA LEU A 297 -6.57 -16.86 -11.43
C LEU A 297 -7.94 -16.40 -11.94
N THR A 298 -8.83 -17.35 -12.23
CA THR A 298 -10.25 -17.10 -12.46
C THR A 298 -11.04 -17.44 -11.21
N ASN A 299 -11.70 -16.46 -10.60
CA ASN A 299 -12.61 -16.69 -9.50
C ASN A 299 -14.05 -16.83 -10.03
N LYS A 300 -14.73 -17.92 -9.66
CA LYS A 300 -16.14 -18.17 -9.95
C LYS A 300 -17.06 -18.02 -8.74
N ASP A 301 -16.48 -17.78 -7.57
CA ASP A 301 -17.20 -17.59 -6.33
C ASP A 301 -17.52 -16.12 -6.09
N SER A 302 -18.54 -15.86 -5.28
CA SER A 302 -18.79 -14.52 -4.73
C SER A 302 -17.80 -14.11 -3.64
N LEU A 303 -17.11 -15.09 -3.05
CA LEU A 303 -16.10 -14.89 -2.02
C LEU A 303 -14.75 -14.46 -2.64
N PRO A 304 -13.92 -13.70 -1.90
CA PRO A 304 -12.62 -13.27 -2.41
C PRO A 304 -11.62 -14.43 -2.47
N HIS A 305 -10.95 -14.59 -3.60
CA HIS A 305 -9.89 -15.58 -3.76
C HIS A 305 -8.62 -14.96 -4.29
N ASN A 306 -7.48 -15.38 -3.76
CA ASN A 306 -6.16 -14.96 -4.21
C ASN A 306 -5.23 -16.17 -4.30
N VAL A 307 -3.98 -15.93 -4.72
CA VAL A 307 -2.90 -16.93 -4.68
C VAL A 307 -1.70 -16.35 -3.94
N GLY A 308 -1.36 -16.96 -2.81
CA GLY A 308 -0.07 -16.81 -2.15
C GLY A 308 0.85 -18.00 -2.47
N ILE A 309 2.15 -17.77 -2.61
CA ILE A 309 3.17 -18.79 -2.83
C ILE A 309 4.13 -18.80 -1.66
N TYR A 310 4.34 -19.98 -1.08
CA TYR A 310 5.10 -20.18 0.14
C TYR A 310 6.13 -21.29 0.00
N GLN A 311 7.24 -21.17 0.74
CA GLN A 311 8.22 -22.24 0.98
C GLN A 311 8.30 -22.48 2.48
N GLY A 312 7.62 -23.53 2.96
CA GLY A 312 7.34 -23.67 4.39
C GLY A 312 6.51 -22.48 4.87
N ASP A 313 6.95 -21.81 5.93
CA ASP A 313 6.26 -20.63 6.50
C ASP A 313 6.67 -19.30 5.83
N LYS A 314 7.60 -19.33 4.87
CA LYS A 314 8.09 -18.12 4.20
C LYS A 314 7.20 -17.76 3.01
N GLU A 315 6.59 -16.59 3.06
CA GLU A 315 5.92 -15.98 1.91
C GLU A 315 6.93 -15.54 0.86
N LEU A 316 6.71 -15.96 -0.39
CA LEU A 316 7.53 -15.58 -1.55
C LEU A 316 6.78 -14.69 -2.53
N PHE A 317 5.46 -14.81 -2.55
CA PHE A 317 4.57 -14.01 -3.37
C PHE A 317 3.17 -14.01 -2.74
N ARG A 318 2.48 -12.88 -2.83
CA ARG A 318 1.07 -12.75 -2.46
C ARG A 318 0.35 -11.95 -3.52
N GLY A 319 -0.56 -12.60 -4.23
CA GLY A 319 -1.42 -11.94 -5.21
C GLY A 319 -2.57 -11.20 -4.56
N ASP A 320 -2.99 -10.10 -5.20
CA ASP A 320 -4.22 -9.38 -4.85
C ASP A 320 -5.46 -10.29 -5.02
N PRO A 321 -6.50 -10.15 -4.18
CA PRO A 321 -7.70 -10.95 -4.32
C PRO A 321 -8.53 -10.57 -5.54
N VAL A 322 -9.11 -11.57 -6.20
CA VAL A 322 -10.27 -11.41 -7.07
C VAL A 322 -11.51 -11.41 -6.18
N ASN A 323 -12.10 -10.24 -5.99
CA ASN A 323 -13.35 -10.09 -5.24
C ASN A 323 -14.54 -10.44 -6.14
N GLY A 324 -15.28 -11.50 -5.81
CA GLY A 324 -16.38 -11.97 -6.64
C GLY A 324 -15.92 -12.65 -7.93
N VAL A 325 -16.84 -12.79 -8.89
CA VAL A 325 -16.57 -13.46 -10.17
C VAL A 325 -15.64 -12.59 -11.00
N GLY A 326 -14.49 -13.11 -11.42
CA GLY A 326 -13.53 -12.30 -12.15
C GLY A 326 -12.28 -13.08 -12.54
N THR A 327 -11.32 -12.39 -13.16
CA THR A 327 -10.02 -12.97 -13.49
C THR A 327 -8.93 -11.93 -13.29
N ILE A 328 -7.86 -12.33 -12.61
CA ILE A 328 -6.63 -11.56 -12.48
C ILE A 328 -5.47 -12.40 -13.00
N ILE A 329 -4.41 -11.74 -13.45
CA ILE A 329 -3.15 -12.39 -13.77
C ILE A 329 -2.10 -11.86 -12.82
N TYR A 330 -1.47 -12.78 -12.08
CA TYR A 330 -0.38 -12.49 -11.18
C TYR A 330 0.95 -12.60 -11.92
N ASP A 331 1.75 -11.53 -11.91
CA ASP A 331 3.16 -11.57 -12.30
C ASP A 331 3.98 -12.12 -11.13
N VAL A 332 4.37 -13.40 -11.21
CA VAL A 332 5.18 -14.06 -10.18
C VAL A 332 6.66 -13.92 -10.54
N PRO A 333 7.51 -13.40 -9.63
CA PRO A 333 8.94 -13.30 -9.89
C PRO A 333 9.57 -14.66 -10.11
N ALA A 334 10.75 -14.66 -10.76
CA ALA A 334 11.50 -15.89 -11.00
C ALA A 334 11.79 -16.63 -9.68
N LEU A 335 11.36 -17.89 -9.61
CA LEU A 335 11.64 -18.76 -8.47
C LEU A 335 12.80 -19.73 -8.78
N PRO A 336 13.65 -20.06 -7.80
CA PRO A 336 14.61 -21.15 -7.92
C PRO A 336 13.92 -22.50 -8.15
N VAL A 337 14.65 -23.46 -8.74
CA VAL A 337 14.20 -24.87 -8.84
C VAL A 337 13.79 -25.37 -7.46
N GLY A 338 12.60 -25.97 -7.36
CA GLY A 338 12.07 -26.50 -6.11
C GLY A 338 10.56 -26.68 -6.13
N ASP A 339 10.06 -27.28 -5.05
CA ASP A 339 8.63 -27.38 -4.79
C ASP A 339 8.19 -26.32 -3.78
N TYR A 340 7.09 -25.66 -4.10
CA TYR A 340 6.47 -24.60 -3.34
C TYR A 340 5.00 -24.95 -3.08
N THR A 341 4.39 -24.27 -2.13
CA THR A 341 2.95 -24.38 -1.86
C THR A 341 2.26 -23.14 -2.39
N PHE A 342 1.19 -23.31 -3.18
CA PHE A 342 0.28 -22.22 -3.50
C PHE A 342 -1.02 -22.39 -2.71
N ILE A 343 -1.55 -21.29 -2.17
CA ILE A 343 -2.71 -21.29 -1.28
C ILE A 343 -3.60 -20.06 -1.52
N CYS A 344 -4.90 -20.18 -1.23
CA CYS A 344 -5.74 -19.01 -1.03
C CYS A 344 -5.63 -18.51 0.41
N ASP A 345 -5.09 -17.31 0.62
CA ASP A 345 -4.84 -16.75 1.96
C ASP A 345 -6.14 -16.42 2.72
N TYR A 346 -7.23 -16.16 2.00
CA TYR A 346 -8.56 -15.92 2.57
C TYR A 346 -9.23 -17.21 3.06
N HIS A 347 -8.87 -18.34 2.46
CA HIS A 347 -9.48 -19.64 2.72
C HIS A 347 -8.38 -20.71 2.82
N PRO A 348 -7.57 -20.73 3.89
CA PRO A 348 -6.39 -21.61 4.00
C PRO A 348 -6.79 -23.05 4.35
N LEU A 349 -7.61 -23.65 3.50
CA LEU A 349 -8.12 -25.02 3.61
C LEU A 349 -7.38 -25.92 2.62
N PRO A 350 -7.33 -27.25 2.85
CA PRO A 350 -6.72 -28.19 1.90
C PRO A 350 -7.32 -28.13 0.48
N ALA A 351 -8.61 -27.80 0.37
CA ALA A 351 -9.29 -27.59 -0.91
C ALA A 351 -8.77 -26.36 -1.68
N MET A 352 -8.15 -25.41 -0.99
CA MET A 352 -7.57 -24.20 -1.54
C MET A 352 -6.05 -24.16 -1.40
N THR A 353 -5.43 -25.34 -1.33
CA THR A 353 -3.98 -25.51 -1.28
C THR A 353 -3.55 -26.48 -2.40
N GLY A 354 -2.38 -26.22 -3.00
CA GLY A 354 -1.75 -27.09 -3.98
C GLY A 354 -0.23 -26.92 -4.02
N THR A 355 0.42 -27.71 -4.87
CA THR A 355 1.88 -27.72 -5.05
C THR A 355 2.27 -27.03 -6.34
N LEU A 356 3.20 -26.09 -6.27
CA LEU A 356 3.83 -25.45 -7.42
C LEU A 356 5.24 -26.03 -7.57
N THR A 357 5.48 -26.77 -8.66
CA THR A 357 6.81 -27.30 -9.00
C THR A 357 7.49 -26.38 -10.00
N VAL A 358 8.66 -25.87 -9.64
CA VAL A 358 9.51 -25.01 -10.47
C VAL A 358 10.67 -25.86 -10.99
N LYS A 359 10.76 -26.08 -12.30
CA LYS A 359 11.77 -26.97 -12.91
C LYS A 359 12.26 -26.55 -14.29
#